data_AF-A0A9X5XGV6-F1
#
_entry.id   AF-A0A9X5XGV6-F1
#
_cell.length_a   1.000
_cell.length_b   1.000
_cell.length_c   1.000
_cell.angle_alpha   90.00
_cell.angle_beta   90.00
_cell.angle_gamma   90.00
#
_symmetry.space_group_name_H-M   'P 1'
#
loop_
_entity.id
_entity.type
_entity.pdbx_description
1 polymer ?
#
loop_
_entity_poly.entity_id
_entity_poly.type
_entity_poly.pdbx_seq_one_letter_code
_entity_poly.pdbx_strand_id
1 'polypeptide(L)' 'MILDVYEAVTSRRAVRGFIDRPVPREVLERVLSAAAWAPSGSNLQPWHVYVLTGRPLGELKELAGGRVTARDPWD' A
#
# COMPACT_ATOMS: atom_id res chain seq x y z
N MET A 1 18.89 9.52 -16.76
CA MET A 1 18.25 10.73 -16.21
C MET A 1 17.81 10.39 -14.80
N ILE A 2 18.06 11.29 -13.85
CA ILE A 2 17.61 11.14 -12.46
C ILE A 2 16.16 11.60 -12.43
N LEU A 3 15.27 10.79 -11.85
CA LEU A 3 13.86 11.13 -11.61
C LEU A 3 13.80 12.10 -10.43
N ASP A 4 13.24 13.29 -10.62
CA ASP A 4 12.99 14.22 -9.52
C ASP A 4 11.63 13.97 -8.82
N VAL A 5 11.38 14.70 -7.73
CA VAL A 5 10.14 14.53 -6.94
C VAL A 5 8.90 14.89 -7.75
N TYR A 6 8.93 15.95 -8.56
CA TYR A 6 7.78 16.39 -9.34
C TYR A 6 7.45 15.39 -10.45
N GLU A 7 8.47 14.87 -11.12
CA GLU A 7 8.32 13.80 -12.12
C GLU A 7 7.79 12.51 -11.48
N ALA A 8 8.30 12.10 -10.31
CA ALA A 8 7.84 10.91 -9.61
C ALA A 8 6.34 11.01 -9.24
N VAL A 9 5.89 12.17 -8.76
CA VAL A 9 4.51 12.41 -8.36
C VAL A 9 3.58 12.46 -9.59
N THR A 10 3.94 13.22 -10.61
CA THR A 10 3.09 13.44 -11.79
C THR A 10 3.01 12.21 -12.70
N SER A 11 4.04 11.36 -12.71
CA SER A 11 4.08 10.13 -13.52
C SER A 11 3.34 8.93 -12.88
N ARG A 12 2.94 9.02 -11.60
CA ARG A 12 2.35 7.92 -10.83
C ARG A 12 1.01 7.44 -11.41
N ARG A 13 0.88 6.12 -11.57
CA ARG A 13 -0.35 5.45 -12.04
C ARG A 13 -0.95 4.54 -10.96
N ALA A 14 -2.27 4.36 -11.00
CA ALA A 14 -2.93 3.31 -10.21
C ALA A 14 -2.71 1.95 -10.91
N VAL A 15 -1.80 1.14 -10.36
CA VAL A 15 -1.48 -0.20 -10.88
C VAL A 15 -2.37 -1.23 -10.21
N ARG A 16 -3.04 -2.08 -11.01
CA ARG A 16 -3.93 -3.16 -10.54
C ARG A 16 -3.54 -4.55 -11.01
N GLY A 17 -2.52 -4.67 -11.86
CA GLY A 17 -1.94 -5.94 -12.30
C GLY A 17 -0.55 -6.11 -11.71
N PHE A 18 -0.31 -7.22 -11.02
CA PHE A 18 0.95 -7.54 -10.37
C PHE A 18 1.43 -8.91 -10.81
N ILE A 19 2.74 -9.07 -10.91
CA ILE A 19 3.38 -10.38 -11.10
C ILE A 19 3.43 -11.14 -9.77
N ASP A 20 3.56 -12.46 -9.82
CA ASP A 20 3.70 -13.32 -8.65
C ASP A 20 5.14 -13.30 -8.08
N ARG A 21 5.64 -12.09 -7.79
CA ARG A 21 6.94 -11.88 -7.16
C ARG A 21 6.74 -11.11 -5.86
N PRO A 22 7.09 -11.70 -4.70
CA PRO A 22 7.05 -11.01 -3.43
C PRO A 22 7.93 -9.76 -3.42
N VAL A 23 7.50 -8.73 -2.70
CA VAL A 23 8.32 -7.54 -2.43
C VAL A 23 9.31 -7.88 -1.31
N PRO A 24 10.62 -7.62 -1.48
CA PRO A 24 11.60 -7.83 -0.41
C PRO A 24 11.27 -6.99 0.82
N ARG A 25 11.60 -7.53 2.00
CA ARG A 25 11.25 -6.91 3.29
C ARG A 25 11.87 -5.53 3.46
N GLU A 26 13.13 -5.39 3.07
CA GLU A 26 13.88 -4.14 3.14
C GLU A 26 13.25 -3.01 2.30
N VAL A 27 12.59 -3.37 1.20
CA VAL A 27 11.86 -2.40 0.37
C VAL A 27 10.62 -1.91 1.11
N LEU A 28 9.87 -2.83 1.74
CA LEU A 28 8.69 -2.48 2.54
C LEU A 28 9.07 -1.58 3.71
N GLU A 29 10.11 -1.93 4.46
CA GLU A 29 10.63 -1.15 5.59
C GLU A 29 11.05 0.25 5.14
N ARG A 30 11.82 0.36 4.04
CA ARG A 30 12.24 1.66 3.50
C ARG A 30 11.06 2.56 3.13
N VAL A 31 10.02 2.01 2.50
CA VAL A 31 8.82 2.79 2.13
C VAL A 31 8.07 3.26 3.37
N LEU A 32 7.90 2.39 4.37
CA LEU A 32 7.20 2.73 5.61
C LEU A 32 7.97 3.75 6.45
N SER A 33 9.30 3.62 6.53
CA SER A 33 10.15 4.62 7.16
C SER A 33 10.03 5.99 6.49
N ALA A 34 9.96 6.04 5.16
CA ALA A 34 9.73 7.31 4.45
C ALA A 34 8.32 7.87 4.72
N ALA A 35 7.29 7.01 4.74
CA ALA A 35 5.91 7.42 5.02
C ALA A 35 5.72 7.98 6.44
N ALA A 36 6.48 7.47 7.42
CA ALA A 36 6.44 7.94 8.80
C ALA A 36 6.85 9.42 8.98
N TRP A 37 7.55 10.00 7.99
CA TRP A 37 7.90 11.42 7.98
C TRP A 37 6.77 12.34 7.49
N ALA A 38 5.60 11.80 7.16
CA ALA A 38 4.45 12.61 6.82
C ALA A 38 4.05 13.54 7.99
N PRO A 39 3.64 14.79 7.72
CA PRO A 39 3.23 15.71 8.77
C PRO A 39 2.05 15.12 9.55
N SER A 40 2.06 15.30 10.87
CA SER A 40 1.01 14.83 11.77
C SER A 40 0.50 15.98 12.63
N GLY A 41 -0.82 16.18 12.64
CA GLY A 41 -1.47 17.22 13.43
C GLY A 41 -1.14 17.05 14.92
N SER A 42 -0.62 18.12 15.53
CA SER A 42 -0.12 18.11 16.92
C SER A 42 0.88 16.98 17.21
N ASN A 43 1.56 16.45 16.18
CA ASN A 43 2.45 15.30 16.25
C ASN A 43 1.84 14.04 16.92
N LEU A 44 0.52 13.85 16.79
CA LEU A 44 -0.18 12.72 17.42
C LEU A 44 0.23 11.36 16.89
N GLN A 45 0.73 11.30 15.64
CA GLN A 45 1.14 10.09 14.94
C GLN A 45 0.15 8.92 15.11
N PRO A 46 -1.16 9.11 14.83
CA PRO A 46 -2.21 8.17 15.22
C PRO A 46 -2.26 6.90 14.36
N TRP A 47 -1.30 6.71 13.45
CA TRP A 47 -1.34 5.70 12.41
C TRP A 47 -0.92 4.34 12.95
N HIS A 48 -1.76 3.31 12.75
CA HIS A 48 -1.38 1.91 12.91
C HIS A 48 -1.28 1.25 11.54
N VAL A 49 -0.10 0.74 11.20
CA VAL A 49 0.16 0.11 9.90
C VAL A 49 0.38 -1.39 10.10
N TYR A 50 -0.40 -2.19 9.37
CA TYR A 50 -0.26 -3.64 9.32
C TYR A 50 0.19 -4.05 7.93
N VAL A 51 1.29 -4.80 7.85
CA VAL A 51 1.81 -5.33 6.58
C VAL A 51 1.46 -6.81 6.51
N LEU A 52 0.61 -7.17 5.54
CA LEU A 52 0.24 -8.55 5.28
C LEU A 52 1.04 -9.09 4.08
N THR A 53 1.63 -10.26 4.25
CA THR A 53 2.32 -11.02 3.18
C THR A 53 1.91 -12.50 3.27
N GLY A 54 2.17 -13.27 2.22
CA GLY A 54 1.87 -14.71 2.21
C GLY A 54 0.38 -15.00 2.45
N ARG A 55 0.10 -15.98 3.31
CA ARG A 55 -1.26 -16.48 3.57
C ARG A 55 -2.23 -15.38 4.05
N PRO A 56 -1.93 -14.55 5.08
CA PRO A 56 -2.84 -13.49 5.51
C PRO A 56 -3.23 -12.50 4.40
N LEU A 57 -2.33 -12.20 3.47
CA LEU A 57 -2.64 -11.34 2.33
C LEU A 57 -3.58 -12.05 1.34
N GLY A 58 -3.40 -13.36 1.14
CA GLY A 58 -4.30 -14.19 0.32
C GLY A 58 -5.72 -14.18 0.87
N GLU A 59 -5.88 -14.45 2.16
CA GLU A 59 -7.17 -14.47 2.86
C GLU A 59 -7.89 -13.11 2.75
N LEU A 60 -7.15 -11.99 2.92
CA LEU A 60 -7.72 -10.65 2.76
C LEU A 60 -8.20 -10.40 1.32
N LYS A 61 -7.45 -10.85 0.30
CA LYS A 61 -7.83 -10.71 -1.11
C LYS A 61 -9.09 -11.48 -1.44
N GLU A 62 -9.22 -12.71 -0.95
CA GLU A 62 -10.44 -13.52 -1.12
C GLU A 62 -11.65 -12.85 -0.49
N LEU A 63 -11.51 -12.37 0.75
CA LEU A 63 -12.58 -11.66 1.45
C LEU A 63 -13.01 -10.40 0.69
N ALA A 64 -12.06 -9.55 0.31
CA ALA A 64 -12.34 -8.32 -0.41
C ALA A 64 -12.98 -8.59 -1.79
N GLY A 65 -12.45 -9.56 -2.54
CA GLY A 65 -13.02 -9.97 -3.83
C GLY A 65 -14.44 -10.53 -3.72
N GLY A 66 -14.73 -11.27 -2.65
CA GLY A 66 -16.07 -11.76 -2.34
C GLY A 66 -17.08 -10.63 -2.14
N ARG A 67 -16.73 -9.58 -1.39
CA ARG A 67 -17.63 -8.44 -1.15
C ARG A 67 -17.93 -7.63 -2.41
N VAL A 68 -16.91 -7.36 -3.22
CA VAL A 68 -17.08 -6.69 -4.52
C VAL A 68 -18.02 -7.48 -5.43
N THR A 69 -17.87 -8.81 -5.46
CA THR A 69 -18.75 -9.69 -6.26
C THR A 69 -20.19 -9.68 -5.74
N ALA A 70 -20.35 -9.63 -4.41
CA ALA A 70 -21.66 -9.57 -3.75
C ALA A 70 -22.33 -8.19 -3.82
N ARG A 71 -21.62 -7.15 -4.31
CA ARG A 71 -22.08 -5.75 -4.34
C ARG A 71 -22.53 -5.26 -2.96
N ASP A 72 -21.70 -5.51 -1.95
CA ASP A 72 -21.91 -4.98 -0.61
C ASP A 72 -22.11 -3.45 -0.70
N PRO A 73 -23.14 -2.84 -0.08
CA PRO A 73 -23.40 -1.40 -0.16
C PRO A 73 -22.24 -0.48 0.19
N TRP A 74 -21.20 -0.99 0.87
CA TRP A 74 -20.04 -0.23 1.32
C TRP A 74 -18.79 -0.39 0.44
N ASP A 75 -18.84 -1.21 -0.62
CA ASP A 75 -17.75 -1.46 -1.59
C ASP A 75 -18.10 -0.98 -3.01
#